data_AF-A0A1L7I1Y0-F1
#
_entry.id   AF-A0A1L7I1Y0-F1
#
_cell.length_a   1.000
_cell.length_b   1.000
_cell.length_c   1.000
_cell.angle_alpha   90.00
_cell.angle_beta   90.00
_cell.angle_gamma   90.00
#
_symmetry.space_group_name_H-M   'P 1'
#
loop_
_entity.id
_entity.type
_entity.pdbx_description
1 polymer ?
#
loop_
_entity_poly.entity_id
_entity_poly.type
_entity_poly.pdbx_seq_one_letter_code
_entity_poly.pdbx_strand_id
1 'polypeptide(L)'
;MIVNQVNEGWEIFSHSSHGLLAGKIANEIEDQYKCNNWAATLTAIIEHDDRQLHFSEKNYLTDLGTPRDFLLEKRKVGEITERSNRLLRQAEDKSIWVAMLIIHHLQFIYKDVAKEKKLWPPILILLKARKEPT
;
A
#
# COMPACT_ATOMS: atom_id res chain seq x y z
N MET A 1 -5.17 7.02 6.39
CA MET A 1 -6.28 7.69 5.72
C MET A 1 -5.63 8.73 4.86
N ILE A 2 -6.23 9.06 3.72
CA ILE A 2 -5.81 10.19 2.92
C ILE A 2 -6.69 11.36 3.35
N VAL A 3 -6.09 12.45 3.79
CA VAL A 3 -6.78 13.61 4.35
C VAL A 3 -6.39 14.85 3.57
N ASN A 4 -7.37 15.48 2.91
CA ASN A 4 -7.19 16.78 2.27
C ASN A 4 -7.83 17.86 3.14
N GLN A 5 -7.15 19.00 3.28
CA GLN A 5 -7.72 20.19 3.90
C GLN A 5 -8.43 21.02 2.83
N VAL A 6 -9.68 21.42 3.10
CA VAL A 6 -10.50 22.28 2.25
C VAL A 6 -11.03 23.45 3.09
N ASN A 7 -11.58 24.49 2.46
CA ASN A 7 -12.05 25.69 3.18
C ASN A 7 -13.13 25.36 4.23
N GLU A 8 -13.97 24.37 3.94
CA GLU A 8 -15.09 23.94 4.78
C GLU A 8 -14.72 22.85 5.80
N GLY A 9 -13.46 22.37 5.81
CA GLY A 9 -12.99 21.33 6.74
C GLY A 9 -12.04 20.32 6.11
N TRP A 10 -12.43 19.05 6.09
CA TRP A 10 -11.59 17.95 5.61
C TRP A 10 -12.33 16.98 4.72
N GLU A 11 -11.68 16.56 3.64
CA GLU A 11 -12.06 15.36 2.90
C GLU A 11 -11.22 14.19 3.39
N ILE A 12 -11.87 13.07 3.71
CA ILE A 12 -11.21 11.90 4.29
C ILE A 12 -11.55 10.67 3.46
N PHE A 13 -10.52 10.04 2.90
CA PHE A 13 -10.65 8.81 2.13
C PHE A 13 -9.99 7.66 2.88
N SER A 14 -10.71 6.55 3.00
CA SER A 14 -10.09 5.29 3.42
C SER A 14 -9.20 4.76 2.30
N HIS A 15 -8.13 4.04 2.65
CA HIS A 15 -7.30 3.38 1.63
C HIS A 15 -8.11 2.36 0.82
N SER A 16 -9.10 1.71 1.44
CA SER A 16 -10.06 0.83 0.73
C SER A 16 -10.92 1.55 -0.30
N SER A 17 -11.34 2.79 -0.01
CA SER A 17 -12.09 3.59 -0.98
C SER A 17 -11.20 4.00 -2.15
N HIS A 18 -9.94 4.32 -1.88
CA HIS A 18 -8.91 4.58 -2.89
C HIS A 18 -8.66 3.36 -3.79
N GLY A 19 -8.47 2.17 -3.20
CA GLY A 19 -8.29 0.92 -3.95
C GLY A 19 -9.48 0.61 -4.86
N LEU A 20 -10.70 0.75 -4.34
CA LEU A 20 -11.92 0.57 -5.13
C LEU A 20 -12.02 1.59 -6.27
N LEU A 21 -11.70 2.87 -6.02
CA LEU A 21 -11.71 3.90 -7.06
C LEU A 21 -10.69 3.59 -8.16
N ALA A 22 -9.47 3.16 -7.79
CA ALA A 22 -8.45 2.74 -8.74
C ALA A 22 -8.95 1.56 -9.61
N GLY A 23 -9.62 0.59 -9.00
CA GLY A 23 -10.25 -0.52 -9.72
C GLY A 23 -11.35 -0.07 -10.68
N LYS A 24 -12.21 0.87 -10.28
CA LYS A 24 -13.24 1.45 -11.16
C LYS A 24 -12.62 2.12 -12.38
N ILE A 25 -11.59 2.95 -12.18
CA ILE A 25 -10.86 3.59 -13.28
C ILE A 25 -10.25 2.54 -14.21
N ALA A 26 -9.62 1.50 -13.66
CA ALA A 26 -9.04 0.43 -14.45
C ALA A 26 -10.09 -0.34 -15.25
N ASN A 27 -11.28 -0.58 -14.70
CA ASN A 27 -12.36 -1.29 -15.39
C ASN A 27 -12.86 -0.59 -16.66
N GLU A 28 -12.79 0.74 -16.69
CA GLU A 28 -13.19 1.57 -17.84
C GLU A 28 -12.12 1.64 -18.94
N ILE A 29 -10.94 1.03 -18.74
CA ILE A 29 -9.92 0.94 -19.78
C ILE A 29 -10.46 0.12 -20.97
N GLU A 30 -10.18 0.54 -22.19
CA GLU A 30 -10.59 -0.16 -23.40
C GLU A 30 -10.01 -1.58 -23.46
N ASP A 31 -10.79 -2.52 -24.02
CA ASP A 31 -10.43 -3.94 -24.02
C ASP A 31 -9.10 -4.26 -24.71
N GLN A 32 -8.69 -3.45 -25.69
CA GLN A 32 -7.40 -3.60 -26.38
C GLN A 32 -6.17 -3.42 -25.46
N TYR A 33 -6.33 -2.74 -24.32
CA TYR A 33 -5.27 -2.54 -23.32
C TYR A 33 -5.35 -3.54 -22.16
N LYS A 34 -6.42 -4.35 -22.09
CA LYS A 34 -6.57 -5.37 -21.05
C LYS A 34 -5.67 -6.56 -21.37
N CYS A 35 -4.96 -7.05 -20.37
CA CYS A 35 -4.10 -8.22 -20.52
C CYS A 35 -4.91 -9.53 -20.37
N ASN A 36 -4.31 -10.66 -20.76
CA ASN A 36 -4.94 -11.98 -20.63
C ASN A 36 -5.34 -12.34 -19.19
N ASN A 37 -4.67 -11.76 -18.19
CA ASN A 37 -4.93 -12.01 -16.76
C ASN A 37 -5.73 -10.87 -16.12
N TRP A 38 -6.63 -10.24 -16.88
CA TRP A 38 -7.33 -9.02 -16.45
C TRP A 38 -8.02 -9.13 -15.10
N ALA A 39 -8.71 -10.24 -14.81
CA ALA A 39 -9.37 -10.42 -13.52
C ALA A 39 -8.38 -10.38 -12.34
N ALA A 40 -7.21 -11.01 -12.49
CA ALA A 40 -6.15 -10.99 -11.47
C ALA A 40 -5.51 -9.60 -11.38
N THR A 41 -5.31 -8.91 -12.50
CA THR A 41 -4.80 -7.53 -12.55
C THR A 41 -5.76 -6.54 -11.88
N LEU A 42 -7.06 -6.60 -12.19
CA LEU A 42 -8.08 -5.76 -11.60
C LEU A 42 -8.18 -6.01 -10.09
N THR A 43 -8.13 -7.27 -9.66
CA THR A 43 -8.08 -7.64 -8.24
C THR A 43 -6.86 -7.06 -7.55
N ALA A 44 -5.67 -7.15 -8.19
CA ALA A 44 -4.46 -6.54 -7.67
C ALA A 44 -4.60 -5.03 -7.51
N ILE A 45 -5.15 -4.34 -8.52
CA ILE A 45 -5.39 -2.88 -8.48
C ILE A 45 -6.33 -2.52 -7.33
N ILE A 46 -7.42 -3.27 -7.14
CA ILE A 46 -8.36 -3.01 -6.05
C ILE A 46 -7.67 -3.20 -4.69
N GLU A 47 -6.90 -4.27 -4.51
CA GLU A 47 -6.38 -4.67 -3.19
C GLU A 47 -5.01 -4.10 -2.82
N HIS A 48 -4.33 -3.34 -3.70
CA HIS A 48 -2.92 -2.99 -3.51
C HIS A 48 -2.62 -2.18 -2.23
N ASP A 49 -3.63 -1.58 -1.59
CA ASP A 49 -3.47 -0.78 -0.37
C ASP A 49 -4.56 -1.04 0.70
N ASP A 50 -5.41 -2.06 0.51
CA ASP A 50 -6.62 -2.29 1.31
C ASP A 50 -6.37 -2.89 2.71
N ARG A 51 -5.19 -3.49 2.93
CA ARG A 51 -4.89 -4.30 4.13
C ARG A 51 -4.35 -3.47 5.29
N GLN A 52 -5.01 -2.35 5.57
CA GLN A 52 -4.66 -1.50 6.71
C GLN A 52 -5.11 -2.15 8.04
N LEU A 53 -4.55 -1.67 9.14
CA LEU A 53 -5.00 -2.05 10.48
C LEU A 53 -6.49 -1.71 10.68
N HIS A 54 -7.15 -2.39 11.61
CA HIS A 54 -8.53 -2.08 11.94
C HIS A 54 -8.64 -0.65 12.48
N PHE A 55 -9.77 0.03 12.21
CA PHE A 55 -9.92 1.45 12.55
C PHE A 55 -9.75 1.72 14.07
N SER A 56 -10.10 0.76 14.92
CA SER A 56 -9.92 0.89 16.38
C SER A 56 -8.48 0.68 16.85
N GLU A 57 -7.59 0.13 16.02
CA GLU A 57 -6.22 -0.23 16.40
C GLU A 57 -5.24 0.94 16.24
N LYS A 58 -5.73 2.13 15.85
CA LYS A 58 -4.88 3.26 15.51
C LYS A 58 -5.53 4.59 15.87
N ASN A 59 -4.72 5.52 16.36
CA ASN A 59 -5.13 6.90 16.50
C ASN A 59 -5.04 7.63 15.15
N TYR A 60 -6.20 8.06 14.66
CA TYR A 60 -6.36 8.79 13.39
C TYR A 60 -6.43 10.30 13.56
N LEU A 61 -6.15 10.82 14.77
CA LEU A 61 -6.07 12.25 15.06
C LEU A 61 -4.62 12.68 15.30
N THR A 62 -4.28 13.91 14.96
CA THR A 62 -3.05 14.58 15.37
C THR A 62 -3.13 14.97 16.84
N ASP A 63 -2.01 15.44 17.42
CA ASP A 63 -1.98 15.91 18.81
C ASP A 63 -2.87 17.16 19.03
N LEU A 64 -3.20 17.86 17.94
CA LEU A 64 -4.15 19.00 17.94
C LEU A 64 -5.61 18.56 17.73
N GLY A 65 -5.88 17.26 17.59
CA GLY A 65 -7.22 16.72 17.38
C GLY A 65 -7.73 16.79 15.93
N THR A 66 -6.91 17.19 14.96
CA THR A 66 -7.29 17.19 13.53
C THR A 66 -7.12 15.80 12.90
N PRO A 67 -7.83 15.47 11.81
CA PRO A 67 -7.60 14.21 11.11
C PRO A 67 -6.16 14.06 10.64
N ARG A 68 -5.56 12.91 10.91
CA ARG A 68 -4.16 12.60 10.61
C ARG A 68 -4.05 11.97 9.22
N ASP A 69 -3.38 12.68 8.32
CA ASP A 69 -2.96 12.12 7.04
C ASP A 69 -1.89 11.03 7.22
N PHE A 70 -1.91 10.01 6.38
CA PHE A 70 -0.96 8.90 6.45
C PHE A 70 0.50 9.33 6.25
N LEU A 71 0.75 10.42 5.51
CA LEU A 71 2.10 10.96 5.29
C LEU A 71 2.71 11.57 6.56
N LEU A 72 1.88 11.93 7.54
CA LEU A 72 2.34 12.46 8.83
C LEU A 72 2.83 11.36 9.78
N GLU A 73 2.66 10.09 9.43
CA GLU A 73 3.08 8.97 10.26
C GLU A 73 4.59 8.76 10.16
N LYS A 74 5.29 9.19 11.21
CA LYS A 74 6.67 8.81 11.44
C LYS A 74 6.71 7.35 11.89
N ARG A 75 7.12 6.45 10.99
CA ARG A 75 7.35 5.03 11.32
C ARG A 75 8.83 4.72 11.38
N LYS A 76 9.20 3.85 12.30
CA LYS A 76 10.56 3.30 12.33
C LYS A 76 10.72 2.31 11.18
N VAL A 77 11.95 2.17 10.69
CA VAL A 77 12.27 1.20 9.61
C VAL A 77 11.83 -0.22 9.97
N GLY A 78 12.02 -0.64 11.22
CA GLY A 78 11.60 -1.96 11.68
C GLY A 78 10.09 -2.19 11.54
N GLU A 79 9.28 -1.21 11.93
CA GLU A 79 7.82 -1.26 11.83
C GLU A 79 7.33 -1.29 10.38
N ILE A 80 8.00 -0.52 9.50
CA ILE A 80 7.73 -0.54 8.05
C ILE A 80 7.99 -1.93 7.47
N THR A 81 9.13 -2.53 7.82
CA THR A 81 9.53 -3.85 7.32
C THR A 81 8.61 -4.95 7.83
N GLU A 82 8.34 -4.99 9.14
CA GLU A 82 7.45 -5.98 9.74
C GLU A 82 6.04 -5.92 9.11
N ARG A 83 5.49 -4.71 9.00
CA ARG A 83 4.19 -4.51 8.37
C ARG A 83 4.20 -4.94 6.90
N SER A 84 5.21 -4.54 6.14
CA SER A 84 5.33 -4.91 4.72
C SER A 84 5.39 -6.42 4.53
N ASN A 85 6.13 -7.13 5.40
CA ASN A 85 6.21 -8.59 5.37
C ASN A 85 4.87 -9.26 5.63
N ARG A 86 4.11 -8.75 6.61
CA ARG A 86 2.77 -9.27 6.92
C ARG A 86 1.82 -9.06 5.73
N LEU A 87 1.81 -7.87 5.13
CA LEU A 87 0.99 -7.56 3.96
C LEU A 87 1.29 -8.49 2.80
N LEU A 88 2.58 -8.69 2.50
CA LEU A 88 3.02 -9.53 1.40
C LEU A 88 2.67 -11.01 1.61
N ARG A 89 2.90 -11.57 2.80
CA ARG A 89 2.52 -12.97 3.10
C ARG A 89 1.03 -13.20 2.87
N GLN A 90 0.19 -12.33 3.43
CA GLN A 90 -1.25 -12.47 3.24
C GLN A 90 -1.66 -12.27 1.77
N ALA A 91 -0.94 -11.43 1.01
CA ALA A 91 -1.23 -11.20 -0.40
C ALA A 91 -0.84 -12.40 -1.26
N GLU A 92 0.30 -13.02 -0.97
CA GLU A 92 0.78 -14.25 -1.62
C GLU A 92 -0.22 -15.39 -1.45
N ASP A 93 -0.82 -15.55 -0.27
CA ASP A 93 -1.86 -16.56 -0.01
C ASP A 93 -3.09 -16.41 -0.92
N LYS A 94 -3.37 -15.19 -1.40
CA LYS A 94 -4.49 -14.92 -2.32
C LYS A 94 -4.06 -14.97 -3.78
N SER A 95 -3.01 -14.25 -4.15
CA SER A 95 -2.57 -14.11 -5.53
C SER A 95 -1.20 -13.46 -5.63
N ILE A 96 -0.32 -14.05 -6.43
CA ILE A 96 0.99 -13.47 -6.74
C ILE A 96 0.88 -12.11 -7.44
N TRP A 97 -0.19 -11.88 -8.22
CA TRP A 97 -0.44 -10.58 -8.87
C TRP A 97 -0.69 -9.47 -7.86
N VAL A 98 -1.47 -9.78 -6.81
CA VAL A 98 -1.74 -8.83 -5.72
C VAL A 98 -0.44 -8.54 -4.97
N ALA A 99 0.35 -9.57 -4.65
CA ALA A 99 1.65 -9.39 -4.01
C ALA A 99 2.59 -8.52 -4.84
N MET A 100 2.69 -8.73 -6.16
CA MET A 100 3.52 -7.94 -7.05
C MET A 100 3.13 -6.45 -7.07
N LEU A 101 1.84 -6.14 -7.13
CA LEU A 101 1.43 -4.74 -7.14
C LEU A 101 1.66 -4.05 -5.79
N ILE A 102 1.43 -4.77 -4.68
CA ILE A 102 1.77 -4.29 -3.33
C ILE A 102 3.26 -4.00 -3.23
N ILE A 103 4.12 -4.89 -3.77
CA ILE A 103 5.58 -4.68 -3.83
C ILE A 103 5.90 -3.35 -4.52
N HIS A 104 5.35 -3.12 -5.71
CA HIS A 104 5.57 -1.89 -6.46
C HIS A 104 5.07 -0.65 -5.71
N HIS A 105 3.90 -0.74 -5.07
CA HIS A 105 3.32 0.33 -4.28
C HIS A 105 4.19 0.70 -3.07
N LEU A 106 4.67 -0.31 -2.32
CA LEU A 106 5.57 -0.11 -1.19
C LEU A 106 6.90 0.52 -1.62
N GLN A 107 7.45 0.12 -2.77
CA GLN A 107 8.65 0.76 -3.33
C GLN A 107 8.43 2.23 -3.63
N PHE A 108 7.28 2.55 -4.23
CA PHE A 108 6.94 3.93 -4.57
C PHE A 108 6.84 4.81 -3.32
N ILE A 109 6.14 4.34 -2.27
CA ILE A 109 5.95 5.09 -1.02
C ILE A 109 7.26 5.25 -0.25
N TYR A 110 8.05 4.18 -0.11
CA TYR A 110 9.22 4.19 0.77
C TYR A 110 10.55 4.50 0.05
N LYS A 111 10.53 4.93 -1.21
CA LYS A 111 11.74 5.24 -2.00
C LYS A 111 12.67 6.24 -1.30
N ASP A 112 12.11 7.26 -0.64
CA ASP A 112 12.89 8.33 -0.01
C ASP A 112 13.47 7.87 1.32
N VAL A 113 12.70 7.12 2.12
CA VAL A 113 13.16 6.47 3.36
C VAL A 113 14.29 5.47 3.06
N ALA A 114 14.13 4.69 1.98
CA ALA A 114 15.14 3.75 1.51
C ALA A 114 16.45 4.47 1.16
N LYS A 115 16.36 5.57 0.40
CA LYS A 115 17.51 6.40 0.01
C LYS A 115 18.22 7.02 1.23
N GLU A 116 17.48 7.64 2.14
CA GLU A 116 18.03 8.32 3.33
C GLU A 116 18.78 7.34 4.25
N LYS A 117 18.19 6.18 4.49
CA LYS A 117 18.76 5.17 5.41
C LYS A 117 19.77 4.25 4.72
N LYS A 118 20.08 4.46 3.43
CA LYS A 118 20.84 3.55 2.57
C LYS A 118 20.30 2.11 2.62
N LEU A 119 19.01 1.98 2.90
CA LEU A 119 18.31 0.72 2.85
C LEU A 119 18.02 0.47 1.38
N TRP A 120 18.56 -0.60 0.83
CA TRP A 120 17.98 -1.16 -0.39
C TRP A 120 16.52 -1.51 -0.08
N PRO A 121 15.55 -1.27 -0.99
CA PRO A 121 14.13 -1.35 -0.66
C PRO A 121 13.82 -2.67 0.07
N PRO A 122 12.88 -2.71 1.04
CA PRO A 122 12.57 -3.89 1.84
C PRO A 122 12.40 -5.18 1.02
N ILE A 123 11.97 -5.03 -0.23
CA ILE A 123 11.85 -6.07 -1.26
C ILE A 123 13.17 -6.71 -1.68
N LEU A 124 14.29 -6.00 -1.77
CA LEU A 124 15.58 -6.62 -2.04
C LEU A 124 16.11 -7.42 -0.86
N ILE A 125 15.75 -7.03 0.38
CA ILE A 125 16.04 -7.84 1.57
C ILE A 125 15.17 -9.11 1.56
N LEU A 126 13.88 -8.99 1.24
CA LEU A 126 12.97 -10.14 1.13
C LEU A 126 13.32 -11.10 -0.02
N LEU A 127 13.68 -10.56 -1.19
CA LEU A 127 14.08 -11.35 -2.36
C LEU A 127 15.49 -11.94 -2.19
N LYS A 128 16.40 -11.29 -1.46
CA LYS A 128 17.70 -11.88 -1.10
C LYS A 128 17.54 -12.98 -0.04
N ALA A 129 16.70 -12.78 0.98
CA ALA A 129 16.44 -13.78 2.01
C ALA A 129 15.78 -15.06 1.46
N ARG A 130 15.07 -14.99 0.33
CA ARG A 130 14.52 -16.16 -0.38
C ARG A 130 15.46 -16.79 -1.41
N LYS A 131 16.64 -16.20 -1.67
CA LYS A 131 17.66 -16.75 -2.58
C LYS A 131 18.64 -17.70 -1.89
N GLU A 132 18.59 -17.83 -0.57
CA GLU A 132 19.35 -18.85 0.14
C GLU A 132 18.46 -20.09 0.34
N PRO A 133 18.69 -21.18 -0.42
CA PRO A 133 18.04 -22.45 -0.13
C PRO A 133 18.61 -23.00 1.17
N THR A 134 17.73 -23.32 2.12
CA THR A 134 18.01 -24.31 3.17
C THR A 134 18.18 -25.68 2.56
#